data_AF-A0A7Y9H4N7-F1
#
_entry.id   AF-A0A7Y9H4N7-F1
#
_cell.length_a   1.000
_cell.length_b   1.000
_cell.length_c   1.000
_cell.angle_alpha   90.00
_cell.angle_beta   90.00
_cell.angle_gamma   90.00
#
_symmetry.space_group_name_H-M   'P 1'
#
loop_
_entity.id
_entity.type
_entity.pdbx_description
1 polymer ?
#
loop_
_entity_poly.entity_id
_entity_poly.type
_entity_poly.pdbx_seq_one_letter_code
_entity_poly.pdbx_strand_id
1 'polypeptide(L)'
;MYADHLLQPWYDRLLEELPEGPVLDVHTHLGDRDSVSATVEELLGAVGSARARALVFPLSEPDDGYRAANRACLDVAQRSDGVLTALVRVVPDEVDAVEGLLDAGARGLKVHLSSDDLRIDDPRLEPALALAHERRHPVVVHAGPEVPSTGRAVLEVCERWPGLRLVLAHCGLSDLGRLHRHVTDVDNLFLDTSWWTPAHLMALFRLVPPGRVLAASDLPYSTPVSALMATARCAWQAGLEPAQVASVLGGQASRIVAGEEPLELGPPPAEEAREVWPFLEAASTNLLAALEAMQRGLDPEVPLVVARHACDVPGDDPDAPVLASVLRLLDLYEEHHEHLPRRNTFTPGWDLVAAAAVVARTPAAPLP
;
A
#
# COMPACT_ATOMS: atom_id res chain seq x y z
N MET A 1 2.11 3.72 -18.87
CA MET A 1 3.30 3.41 -18.05
C MET A 1 3.02 2.23 -17.17
N TYR A 2 1.85 2.25 -16.55
CA TYR A 2 1.11 1.11 -16.05
C TYR A 2 -0.20 1.01 -16.84
N ALA A 3 -0.95 -0.07 -16.68
CA ALA A 3 -2.28 -0.27 -17.25
C ALA A 3 -3.39 0.45 -16.45
N ASP A 4 -3.06 1.49 -15.66
CA ASP A 4 -4.00 2.24 -14.82
C ASP A 4 -5.27 2.66 -15.58
N HIS A 5 -5.12 3.18 -16.81
CA HIS A 5 -6.26 3.55 -17.65
C HIS A 5 -7.22 2.39 -17.99
N LEU A 6 -6.73 1.15 -18.01
CA LEU A 6 -7.53 -0.06 -18.18
C LEU A 6 -8.15 -0.53 -16.87
N LEU A 7 -7.54 -0.22 -15.73
CA LEU A 7 -8.07 -0.52 -14.39
C LEU A 7 -9.04 0.54 -13.86
N GLN A 8 -9.04 1.74 -14.44
CA GLN A 8 -9.84 2.87 -14.01
C GLN A 8 -11.33 2.55 -13.82
N PRO A 9 -12.01 1.77 -14.68
CA PRO A 9 -13.42 1.45 -14.47
C PRO A 9 -13.69 0.75 -13.14
N TRP A 10 -12.82 -0.18 -12.73
CA TRP A 10 -12.94 -0.90 -11.45
C TRP A 10 -12.66 0.01 -10.27
N TYR A 11 -11.67 0.89 -10.39
CA TYR A 11 -11.34 1.85 -9.33
C TYR A 11 -12.43 2.91 -9.14
N ASP A 12 -12.89 3.52 -10.23
CA ASP A 12 -13.93 4.55 -10.21
C ASP A 12 -15.23 4.01 -9.62
N ARG A 13 -15.62 2.79 -9.99
CA ARG A 13 -16.82 2.14 -9.43
C ARG A 13 -16.76 1.99 -7.91
N LEU A 14 -15.58 1.70 -7.35
CA LEU A 14 -15.43 1.61 -5.89
C LEU A 14 -15.60 2.98 -5.25
N LEU A 15 -15.01 4.03 -5.82
CA LEU A 15 -15.11 5.39 -5.29
C LEU A 15 -16.54 5.93 -5.33
N GLU A 16 -17.34 5.58 -6.34
CA GLU A 16 -18.75 5.97 -6.46
C GLU A 16 -19.63 5.46 -5.30
N GLU A 17 -19.22 4.35 -4.67
CA GLU A 17 -19.96 3.72 -3.56
C GLU A 17 -19.49 4.22 -2.18
N LEU A 18 -18.49 5.11 -2.15
CA LEU A 18 -17.93 5.66 -0.93
C LEU A 18 -18.44 7.09 -0.68
N PRO A 19 -18.55 7.52 0.58
CA PRO A 19 -18.78 8.92 0.88
C PRO A 19 -17.62 9.77 0.36
N GLU A 20 -17.93 11.00 -0.05
CA GLU A 20 -16.90 11.96 -0.47
C GLU A 20 -15.86 12.17 0.64
N GLY A 21 -14.58 12.12 0.26
CA GLY A 21 -13.48 12.24 1.20
C GLY A 21 -12.12 12.24 0.52
N PRO A 22 -11.05 12.53 1.28
CA PRO A 22 -9.70 12.52 0.74
C PRO A 22 -9.23 11.08 0.48
N VAL A 23 -8.52 10.89 -0.63
CA VAL A 23 -7.69 9.71 -0.87
C VAL A 23 -6.23 10.12 -0.63
N LEU A 24 -5.49 9.33 0.15
CA LEU A 24 -4.10 9.60 0.51
C LEU A 24 -3.29 8.31 0.57
N ASP A 25 -2.30 8.20 -0.31
CA ASP A 25 -1.34 7.11 -0.36
C ASP A 25 -0.15 7.39 0.58
N VAL A 26 0.03 6.59 1.63
CA VAL A 26 1.08 6.85 2.63
C VAL A 26 2.48 6.36 2.23
N HIS A 27 2.65 5.75 1.05
CA HIS A 27 3.89 5.11 0.66
C HIS A 27 4.16 5.27 -0.84
N THR A 28 4.86 6.33 -1.21
CA THR A 28 5.38 6.49 -2.57
C THR A 28 6.84 6.94 -2.53
N HIS A 29 7.58 6.57 -3.57
CA HIS A 29 8.99 6.92 -3.68
C HIS A 29 9.26 7.83 -4.87
N LEU A 30 10.36 8.57 -4.80
CA LEU A 30 10.89 9.39 -5.89
C LEU A 30 12.38 9.10 -6.10
N GLY A 31 12.80 8.97 -7.35
CA GLY A 31 14.18 8.73 -7.75
C GLY A 31 14.40 7.36 -8.35
N ASP A 32 15.66 6.94 -8.42
CA ASP A 32 16.10 5.73 -9.10
C ASP A 32 16.81 4.77 -8.12
N ARG A 33 16.56 3.47 -8.26
CA ARG A 33 17.28 2.39 -7.56
C ARG A 33 17.38 1.17 -8.47
N ASP A 34 18.61 0.85 -8.89
CA ASP A 34 18.94 -0.28 -9.76
C ASP A 34 18.05 -0.36 -11.02
N SER A 35 17.07 -1.28 -11.01
CA SER A 35 16.17 -1.60 -12.12
C SER A 35 14.78 -0.99 -11.99
N VAL A 36 14.56 -0.16 -10.96
CA VAL A 36 13.27 0.43 -10.66
C VAL A 36 13.42 1.93 -10.40
N SER A 37 12.53 2.74 -10.94
CA SER A 37 12.54 4.18 -10.73
C SER A 37 11.15 4.79 -10.81
N ALA A 38 11.03 5.97 -10.21
CA ALA A 38 9.88 6.85 -10.34
C ALA A 38 10.39 8.27 -10.57
N THR A 39 10.17 8.82 -11.76
CA THR A 39 10.39 10.24 -12.02
C THR A 39 9.24 11.09 -11.45
N VAL A 40 9.44 12.40 -11.36
CA VAL A 40 8.42 13.34 -10.87
C VAL A 40 7.13 13.28 -11.70
N GLU A 41 7.25 13.21 -13.03
CA GLU A 41 6.10 13.11 -13.94
C GLU A 41 5.30 11.83 -13.70
N GLU A 42 6.00 10.73 -13.48
CA GLU A 42 5.41 9.41 -13.26
C GLU A 42 4.68 9.34 -11.92
N LEU A 43 5.30 9.86 -10.86
CA LEU A 43 4.69 9.97 -9.53
C LEU A 43 3.42 10.83 -9.57
N LEU A 44 3.51 12.05 -10.11
CA LEU A 44 2.37 12.96 -10.17
C LEU A 44 1.26 12.42 -11.08
N GLY A 45 1.60 11.79 -12.21
CA GLY A 45 0.65 11.17 -13.12
C GLY A 45 -0.10 10.00 -12.47
N ALA A 46 0.61 9.13 -11.75
CA ALA A 46 0.03 7.97 -11.08
C ALA A 46 -0.87 8.39 -9.89
N VAL A 47 -0.42 9.34 -9.08
CA VAL A 47 -1.22 9.93 -7.97
C VAL A 47 -2.45 10.66 -8.50
N GLY A 48 -2.30 11.42 -9.58
CA GLY A 48 -3.41 12.12 -10.23
C GLY A 48 -4.47 11.17 -10.81
N SER A 49 -4.05 10.05 -11.41
CA SER A 49 -4.97 9.02 -11.96
C SER A 49 -5.84 8.38 -10.86
N ALA A 50 -5.29 8.24 -9.65
CA ALA A 50 -6.04 7.78 -8.48
C ALA A 50 -6.83 8.88 -7.76
N ARG A 51 -6.81 10.13 -8.27
CA ARG A 51 -7.44 11.31 -7.61
C ARG A 51 -6.98 11.45 -6.14
N ALA A 52 -5.72 11.08 -5.89
CA ALA A 52 -5.15 10.97 -4.56
C ALA A 52 -4.20 12.13 -4.23
N ARG A 53 -3.83 12.23 -2.95
CA ARG A 53 -2.59 12.85 -2.48
C ARG A 53 -1.61 11.74 -2.09
N ALA A 54 -0.34 12.05 -1.90
CA ALA A 54 0.64 11.05 -1.47
C ALA A 54 1.71 11.58 -0.52
N LEU A 55 2.18 10.69 0.36
CA LEU A 55 3.45 10.86 1.06
C LEU A 55 4.59 10.39 0.16
N VAL A 56 5.63 11.20 0.03
CA VAL A 56 6.79 10.93 -0.85
C VAL A 56 8.09 10.98 -0.07
N PHE A 57 8.98 10.04 -0.36
CA PHE A 57 10.35 9.99 0.15
C PHE A 57 11.32 9.42 -0.89
N PRO A 58 12.64 9.60 -0.70
CA PRO A 58 13.63 9.07 -1.64
C PRO A 58 13.55 7.56 -1.84
N LEU A 59 13.53 7.12 -3.11
CA LEU A 59 13.77 5.73 -3.52
C LEU A 59 15.26 5.39 -3.44
N SER A 60 16.11 6.33 -3.83
CA SER A 60 17.55 6.13 -3.93
C SER A 60 18.18 5.91 -2.56
N GLU A 61 19.18 5.04 -2.53
CA GLU A 61 20.00 4.71 -1.35
C GLU A 61 21.46 5.12 -1.62
N PRO A 62 21.75 6.43 -1.64
CA PRO A 62 23.05 6.93 -2.04
C PRO A 62 24.12 6.72 -0.96
N ASP A 63 25.32 6.33 -1.37
CA ASP A 63 26.47 6.07 -0.47
C ASP A 63 26.89 7.31 0.35
N ASP A 64 26.62 8.52 -0.14
CA ASP A 64 26.94 9.79 0.52
C ASP A 64 25.81 10.32 1.43
N GLY A 65 24.75 9.53 1.64
CA GLY A 65 23.66 9.81 2.57
C GLY A 65 22.48 10.57 1.96
N TYR A 66 21.37 10.64 2.71
CA TYR A 66 20.07 11.05 2.16
C TYR A 66 19.86 12.57 2.01
N ARG A 67 20.82 13.44 2.37
CA ARG A 67 20.58 14.90 2.43
C ARG A 67 20.08 15.49 1.12
N ALA A 68 20.79 15.22 0.01
CA ALA A 68 20.44 15.75 -1.29
C ALA A 68 19.09 15.17 -1.79
N ALA A 69 18.89 13.87 -1.61
CA ALA A 69 17.67 13.18 -2.02
C ALA A 69 16.44 13.65 -1.21
N ASN A 70 16.58 13.82 0.11
CA ASN A 70 15.53 14.37 0.97
C ASN A 70 15.17 15.81 0.58
N ARG A 71 16.18 16.66 0.31
CA ARG A 71 15.94 18.02 -0.19
C ARG A 71 15.20 17.99 -1.53
N ALA A 72 15.60 17.13 -2.46
CA ALA A 72 14.93 17.00 -3.75
C ALA A 72 13.45 16.60 -3.61
N CYS A 73 13.13 15.64 -2.73
CA CYS A 73 11.76 15.24 -2.44
C CYS A 73 10.94 16.39 -1.83
N LEU A 74 11.51 17.12 -0.87
CA LEU A 74 10.86 18.29 -0.26
C LEU A 74 10.57 19.39 -1.30
N ASP A 75 11.55 19.70 -2.14
CA ASP A 75 11.40 20.72 -3.19
C ASP A 75 10.32 20.33 -4.21
N VAL A 76 10.21 19.05 -4.55
CA VAL A 76 9.13 18.52 -5.41
C VAL A 76 7.78 18.64 -4.71
N ALA A 77 7.70 18.25 -3.43
CA ALA A 77 6.46 18.35 -2.65
C ALA A 77 5.97 19.80 -2.55
N GLN A 78 6.86 20.76 -2.30
CA GLN A 78 6.52 22.19 -2.24
C GLN A 78 6.00 22.75 -3.58
N ARG A 79 6.45 22.20 -4.72
CA ARG A 79 5.98 22.60 -6.06
C ARG A 79 4.72 21.84 -6.52
N SER A 80 4.23 20.89 -5.73
CA SER A 80 3.11 20.03 -6.11
C SER A 80 1.72 20.58 -5.75
N ASP A 81 1.64 21.82 -5.24
CA ASP A 81 0.40 22.47 -4.81
C ASP A 81 -0.45 21.63 -3.84
N GLY A 82 0.22 20.92 -2.92
CA GLY A 82 -0.41 20.11 -1.87
C GLY A 82 -0.80 18.68 -2.29
N VAL A 83 -0.46 18.26 -3.52
CA VAL A 83 -0.63 16.87 -3.97
C VAL A 83 0.32 15.92 -3.23
N LEU A 84 1.57 16.35 -3.01
CA LEU A 84 2.60 15.56 -2.34
C LEU A 84 3.00 16.17 -1.00
N THR A 85 3.29 15.31 -0.03
CA THR A 85 3.84 15.68 1.27
C THR A 85 5.13 14.89 1.52
N ALA A 86 6.24 15.58 1.77
CA ALA A 86 7.53 14.92 1.93
C ALA A 86 7.70 14.30 3.33
N LEU A 87 8.23 13.08 3.36
CA LEU A 87 8.84 12.47 4.55
C LEU A 87 10.36 12.47 4.41
N VAL A 88 11.05 12.60 5.53
CA VAL A 88 12.52 12.62 5.59
C VAL A 88 13.03 11.20 5.82
N ARG A 89 13.85 10.65 4.90
CA ARG A 89 14.62 9.43 5.19
C ARG A 89 15.60 9.72 6.32
N VAL A 90 15.50 8.94 7.40
CA VAL A 90 16.31 9.16 8.61
C VAL A 90 17.75 8.74 8.36
N VAL A 91 18.69 9.63 8.70
CA VAL A 91 20.10 9.32 8.87
C VAL A 91 20.39 9.43 10.37
N PRO A 92 20.69 8.33 11.08
CA PRO A 92 20.80 8.36 12.53
C PRO A 92 21.85 9.35 13.07
N ASP A 93 22.94 9.58 12.33
CA ASP A 93 24.02 10.50 12.72
C ASP A 93 23.82 11.95 12.25
N GLU A 94 22.68 12.28 11.61
CA GLU A 94 22.41 13.61 11.04
C GLU A 94 21.06 14.20 11.47
N VAL A 95 20.72 14.05 12.75
CA VAL A 95 19.43 14.48 13.31
C VAL A 95 19.17 15.98 13.09
N ASP A 96 20.19 16.84 13.17
CA ASP A 96 20.06 18.28 12.87
C ASP A 96 19.55 18.53 11.44
N ALA A 97 19.92 17.67 10.49
CA ALA A 97 19.45 17.74 9.11
C ALA A 97 17.96 17.38 9.00
N VAL A 98 17.57 16.35 9.74
CA VAL A 98 16.17 15.90 9.84
C VAL A 98 15.32 17.01 10.42
N GLU A 99 15.76 17.63 11.50
CA GLU A 99 15.07 18.76 12.13
C GLU A 99 14.88 19.93 11.16
N GLY A 100 15.96 20.35 10.48
CA GLY A 100 15.87 21.46 9.51
C GLY A 100 14.95 21.18 8.32
N LEU A 101 14.82 19.93 7.88
CA LEU A 101 13.90 19.56 6.79
C LEU A 101 12.44 19.52 7.23
N LEU A 102 12.18 19.08 8.45
CA LEU A 102 10.85 19.15 9.07
C LEU A 102 10.43 20.61 9.29
N ASP A 103 11.35 21.48 9.74
CA ASP A 103 11.09 22.93 9.86
C ASP A 103 10.81 23.59 8.51
N ALA A 104 11.44 23.07 7.44
CA ALA A 104 11.21 23.51 6.07
C ALA A 104 9.92 22.94 5.44
N GLY A 105 9.14 22.13 6.18
CA GLY A 105 7.80 21.71 5.79
C GLY A 105 7.61 20.22 5.50
N ALA A 106 8.64 19.38 5.65
CA ALA A 106 8.42 17.93 5.68
C ALA A 106 7.52 17.55 6.87
N ARG A 107 6.70 16.51 6.72
CA ARG A 107 5.65 16.14 7.70
C ARG A 107 5.79 14.72 8.23
N GLY A 108 7.03 14.25 8.37
CA GLY A 108 7.34 12.99 9.03
C GLY A 108 8.57 12.32 8.48
N LEU A 109 8.74 11.06 8.85
CA LEU A 109 9.98 10.32 8.67
C LEU A 109 9.75 9.02 7.91
N LYS A 110 10.78 8.57 7.19
CA LYS A 110 10.89 7.23 6.62
C LYS A 110 12.12 6.54 7.18
N VAL A 111 11.95 5.34 7.74
CA VAL A 111 13.02 4.50 8.27
C VAL A 111 13.08 3.22 7.46
N HIS A 112 14.28 2.86 6.98
CA HIS A 112 14.47 1.61 6.24
C HIS A 112 15.42 0.67 6.99
N LEU A 113 14.85 -0.24 7.79
CA LEU A 113 15.61 -1.05 8.74
C LEU A 113 16.72 -1.88 8.09
N SER A 114 16.45 -2.53 6.94
CA SER A 114 17.45 -3.39 6.28
C SER A 114 18.57 -2.59 5.62
N SER A 115 18.24 -1.73 4.65
CA SER A 115 19.23 -0.93 3.92
C SER A 115 20.12 -0.07 4.81
N ASP A 116 19.61 0.40 5.95
CA ASP A 116 20.35 1.28 6.85
C ASP A 116 21.06 0.53 8.00
N ASP A 117 20.99 -0.82 8.02
CA ASP A 117 21.51 -1.69 9.10
C ASP A 117 21.05 -1.23 10.50
N LEU A 118 19.72 -1.10 10.62
CA LEU A 118 19.04 -0.61 11.82
C LEU A 118 18.07 -1.65 12.37
N ARG A 119 17.86 -1.55 13.68
CA ARG A 119 16.70 -2.12 14.36
C ARG A 119 15.75 -1.00 14.76
N ILE A 120 14.47 -1.32 14.94
CA ILE A 120 13.49 -0.30 15.32
C ILE A 120 13.75 0.29 16.72
N ASP A 121 14.38 -0.48 17.60
CA ASP A 121 14.82 -0.11 18.95
C ASP A 121 16.28 0.38 19.00
N ASP A 122 16.89 0.67 17.85
CA ASP A 122 18.27 1.14 17.79
C ASP A 122 18.41 2.51 18.49
N PRO A 123 19.31 2.66 19.48
CA PRO A 123 19.51 3.93 20.18
C PRO A 123 19.83 5.12 19.25
N ARG A 124 20.43 4.85 18.08
CA ARG A 124 20.74 5.88 17.08
C ARG A 124 19.47 6.50 16.47
N LEU A 125 18.33 5.81 16.51
CA LEU A 125 17.04 6.35 16.05
C LEU A 125 16.34 7.23 17.11
N GLU A 126 16.71 7.12 18.38
CA GLU A 126 16.00 7.79 19.48
C GLU A 126 15.82 9.30 19.28
N PRO A 127 16.84 10.07 18.85
CA PRO A 127 16.66 11.51 18.67
C PRO A 127 15.64 11.85 17.56
N ALA A 128 15.64 11.10 16.45
CA ALA A 128 14.69 11.30 15.36
C ALA A 128 13.27 10.89 15.77
N LEU A 129 13.12 9.79 16.53
CA LEU A 129 11.83 9.35 17.05
C LEU A 129 11.27 10.32 18.10
N ALA A 130 12.11 10.88 18.97
CA ALA A 130 11.71 11.92 19.91
C ALA A 130 11.17 13.16 19.18
N LEU A 131 11.85 13.58 18.11
CA LEU A 131 11.40 14.71 17.28
C LEU A 131 10.05 14.44 16.61
N ALA A 132 9.86 13.25 16.03
CA ALA A 132 8.59 12.86 15.43
C ALA A 132 7.47 12.75 16.49
N HIS A 133 7.78 12.28 17.69
CA HIS A 133 6.87 12.23 18.82
C HIS A 133 6.40 13.63 19.24
N GLU A 134 7.32 14.57 19.45
CA GLU A 134 7.00 15.95 19.84
C GLU A 134 6.15 16.66 18.78
N ARG A 135 6.45 16.41 17.51
CA ARG A 135 5.73 16.99 16.36
C ARG A 135 4.48 16.21 15.94
N ARG A 136 4.21 15.07 16.58
CA ARG A 136 3.12 14.12 16.23
C ARG A 136 3.12 13.72 14.75
N HIS A 137 4.30 13.62 14.17
CA HIS A 137 4.44 13.26 12.76
C HIS A 137 4.46 11.74 12.54
N PRO A 138 3.96 11.25 11.39
CA PRO A 138 4.12 9.86 10.99
C PRO A 138 5.58 9.45 10.82
N VAL A 139 5.87 8.22 11.20
CA VAL A 139 7.11 7.51 10.90
C VAL A 139 6.77 6.24 10.16
N VAL A 140 6.99 6.24 8.85
CA VAL A 140 6.81 5.05 8.00
C VAL A 140 8.06 4.19 8.13
N VAL A 141 7.90 2.96 8.60
CA VAL A 141 8.97 2.00 8.82
C VAL A 141 8.84 0.89 7.79
N HIS A 142 9.89 0.67 7.02
CA HIS A 142 9.95 -0.45 6.12
C HIS A 142 9.98 -1.78 6.90
N ALA A 143 9.01 -2.65 6.62
CA ALA A 143 8.88 -3.99 7.19
C ALA A 143 8.81 -5.06 6.07
N GLY A 144 9.73 -4.97 5.10
CA GLY A 144 9.82 -5.88 3.96
C GLY A 144 10.32 -7.30 4.31
N PRO A 145 10.32 -8.22 3.33
CA PRO A 145 10.63 -9.64 3.56
C PRO A 145 12.07 -9.90 4.00
N GLU A 146 12.99 -8.98 3.73
CA GLU A 146 14.39 -9.04 4.13
C GLU A 146 14.62 -8.54 5.57
N VAL A 147 13.62 -7.89 6.18
CA VAL A 147 13.70 -7.36 7.53
C VAL A 147 13.39 -8.49 8.53
N PRO A 148 14.30 -8.80 9.47
CA PRO A 148 13.97 -9.70 10.57
C PRO A 148 12.81 -9.17 11.39
N SER A 149 12.03 -10.06 12.00
CA SER A 149 10.87 -9.70 12.82
C SER A 149 11.20 -8.54 13.78
N THR A 150 10.41 -7.47 13.66
CA THR A 150 10.47 -6.30 14.52
C THR A 150 9.87 -6.61 15.90
N GLY A 151 8.94 -7.56 15.96
CA GLY A 151 8.44 -8.18 17.19
C GLY A 151 7.96 -7.18 18.24
N ARG A 152 8.21 -7.48 19.52
CA ARG A 152 7.77 -6.63 20.65
C ARG A 152 8.44 -5.25 20.67
N ALA A 153 9.59 -5.08 20.02
CA ALA A 153 10.32 -3.81 20.02
C ALA A 153 9.50 -2.67 19.42
N VAL A 154 8.62 -2.94 18.44
CA VAL A 154 7.68 -1.95 17.90
C VAL A 154 6.73 -1.43 18.97
N LEU A 155 6.19 -2.33 19.80
CA LEU A 155 5.29 -1.97 20.89
C LEU A 155 6.02 -1.16 21.95
N GLU A 156 7.25 -1.56 22.31
CA GLU A 156 8.08 -0.84 23.28
C GLU A 156 8.43 0.58 22.80
N VAL A 157 8.69 0.76 21.51
CA VAL A 157 8.87 2.09 20.89
C VAL A 157 7.59 2.91 20.97
N CYS A 158 6.43 2.31 20.68
CA CYS A 158 5.13 2.96 20.76
C CYS A 158 4.78 3.38 22.19
N GLU A 159 5.01 2.51 23.18
CA GLU A 159 4.82 2.75 24.61
C GLU A 159 5.74 3.87 25.11
N ARG A 160 7.01 3.87 24.68
CA ARG A 160 7.98 4.90 25.06
C ARG A 160 7.63 6.28 24.49
N TRP A 161 7.05 6.32 23.30
CA TRP A 161 6.78 7.56 22.56
C TRP A 161 5.30 7.68 22.16
N PRO A 162 4.36 7.89 23.10
CA PRO A 162 2.91 7.80 22.83
C PRO A 162 2.36 8.81 21.81
N GLY A 163 3.04 9.93 21.61
CA GLY A 163 2.74 10.94 20.57
C GLY A 163 3.27 10.62 19.17
N LEU A 164 4.11 9.58 19.02
CA LEU A 164 4.56 9.10 17.71
C LEU A 164 3.36 8.60 16.90
N ARG A 165 3.46 8.50 15.57
CA ARG A 165 2.50 7.78 14.73
C ARG A 165 3.27 6.79 13.87
N LEU A 166 3.53 5.61 14.40
CA LEU A 166 4.38 4.61 13.76
C LEU A 166 3.56 3.82 12.74
N VAL A 167 4.01 3.77 11.50
CA VAL A 167 3.35 3.02 10.41
C VAL A 167 4.29 1.89 9.97
N LEU A 168 3.91 0.65 10.22
CA LEU A 168 4.60 -0.51 9.64
C LEU A 168 4.13 -0.72 8.20
N ALA A 169 5.06 -0.65 7.26
CA ALA A 169 4.75 -0.90 5.87
C ALA A 169 4.38 -2.36 5.60
N HIS A 170 3.85 -2.64 4.41
CA HIS A 170 3.75 -3.99 3.85
C HIS A 170 2.81 -4.91 4.61
N CYS A 171 1.69 -4.38 5.11
CA CYS A 171 0.76 -5.08 6.01
C CYS A 171 1.42 -5.63 7.28
N GLY A 172 2.63 -5.16 7.63
CA GLY A 172 3.48 -5.75 8.68
C GLY A 172 3.97 -7.17 8.39
N LEU A 173 3.71 -7.72 7.20
CA LEU A 173 4.13 -9.06 6.77
C LEU A 173 3.98 -10.14 7.87
N SER A 174 5.05 -10.86 8.17
CA SER A 174 5.06 -11.93 9.18
C SER A 174 4.88 -11.40 10.61
N ASP A 175 5.19 -10.12 10.87
CA ASP A 175 4.96 -9.51 12.18
C ASP A 175 3.46 -9.31 12.46
N LEU A 176 2.59 -9.19 11.44
CA LEU A 176 1.14 -9.13 11.65
C LEU A 176 0.64 -10.30 12.50
N GLY A 177 1.12 -11.52 12.21
CA GLY A 177 0.76 -12.72 12.96
C GLY A 177 1.16 -12.67 14.45
N ARG A 178 2.14 -11.83 14.80
CA ARG A 178 2.63 -11.62 16.18
C ARG A 178 1.99 -10.41 16.83
N LEU A 179 1.78 -9.34 16.08
CA LEU A 179 1.37 -8.04 16.56
C LEU A 179 -0.14 -7.87 16.63
N HIS A 180 -0.96 -8.57 15.82
CA HIS A 180 -2.40 -8.28 15.74
C HIS A 180 -3.14 -8.30 17.09
N ARG A 181 -2.70 -9.12 18.04
CA ARG A 181 -3.29 -9.21 19.39
C ARG A 181 -2.92 -8.05 20.31
N HIS A 182 -1.96 -7.23 19.88
CA HIS A 182 -1.34 -6.15 20.64
C HIS A 182 -1.45 -4.80 19.93
N VAL A 183 -1.99 -4.73 18.71
CA VAL A 183 -2.17 -3.45 17.98
C VAL A 183 -3.05 -2.47 18.78
N THR A 184 -3.98 -2.98 19.57
CA THR A 184 -4.84 -2.18 20.45
C THR A 184 -4.27 -1.92 21.84
N ASP A 185 -3.10 -2.47 22.17
CA ASP A 185 -2.42 -2.20 23.44
C ASP A 185 -1.73 -0.82 23.41
N VAL A 186 -1.56 -0.24 22.22
CA VAL A 186 -0.94 1.07 21.97
C VAL A 186 -1.77 1.91 21.00
N ASP A 187 -1.89 3.22 21.27
CA ASP A 187 -2.75 4.13 20.50
C ASP A 187 -2.06 4.74 19.27
N ASN A 188 -0.86 4.30 18.93
CA ASN A 188 0.01 4.95 17.93
C ASN A 188 0.66 4.02 16.91
N LEU A 189 0.28 2.73 16.89
CA LEU A 189 0.72 1.79 15.87
C LEU A 189 -0.30 1.70 14.72
N PHE A 190 0.19 1.80 13.49
CA PHE A 190 -0.57 1.68 12.26
C PHE A 190 0.15 0.72 11.31
N LEU A 191 -0.60 0.19 10.34
CA LEU A 191 -0.08 -0.66 9.29
C LEU A 191 -0.55 -0.11 7.94
N ASP A 192 0.34 -0.07 6.95
CA ASP A 192 -0.07 0.28 5.60
C ASP A 192 -0.48 -0.95 4.77
N THR A 193 -1.13 -0.70 3.64
CA THR A 193 -1.59 -1.75 2.71
C THR A 193 -0.63 -1.99 1.54
N SER A 194 0.58 -1.45 1.56
CA SER A 194 1.42 -1.48 0.36
C SER A 194 1.87 -2.89 0.06
N TRP A 195 1.87 -3.23 -1.24
CA TRP A 195 2.40 -4.49 -1.74
C TRP A 195 1.70 -5.74 -1.14
N TRP A 196 1.93 -6.92 -1.72
CA TRP A 196 1.33 -8.22 -1.32
C TRP A 196 -0.05 -8.60 -1.87
N THR A 197 -0.35 -9.88 -1.70
CA THR A 197 -1.53 -10.55 -2.26
C THR A 197 -2.82 -10.16 -1.52
N PRO A 198 -4.00 -10.39 -2.13
CA PRO A 198 -5.29 -10.24 -1.44
C PRO A 198 -5.34 -10.96 -0.09
N ALA A 199 -4.65 -12.10 0.07
CA ALA A 199 -4.61 -12.82 1.34
C ALA A 199 -4.00 -11.99 2.49
N HIS A 200 -2.98 -11.18 2.21
CA HIS A 200 -2.36 -10.31 3.23
C HIS A 200 -3.28 -9.15 3.60
N LEU A 201 -3.91 -8.50 2.61
CA LEU A 201 -4.89 -7.46 2.84
C LEU A 201 -6.10 -7.97 3.61
N MET A 202 -6.62 -9.14 3.24
CA MET A 202 -7.71 -9.80 3.97
C MET A 202 -7.30 -10.12 5.41
N ALA A 203 -6.10 -10.67 5.64
CA ALA A 203 -5.61 -10.91 7.00
C ALA A 203 -5.50 -9.60 7.79
N LEU A 204 -5.00 -8.53 7.18
CA LEU A 204 -4.88 -7.22 7.81
C LEU A 204 -6.25 -6.71 8.26
N PHE A 205 -7.24 -6.63 7.36
CA PHE A 205 -8.58 -6.13 7.69
C PHE A 205 -9.34 -7.00 8.69
N ARG A 206 -9.04 -8.29 8.74
CA ARG A 206 -9.68 -9.26 9.65
C ARG A 206 -9.05 -9.27 11.05
N LEU A 207 -7.83 -8.75 11.19
CA LEU A 207 -7.05 -8.85 12.43
C LEU A 207 -6.74 -7.49 13.05
N VAL A 208 -6.84 -6.40 12.29
CA VAL A 208 -6.47 -5.05 12.71
C VAL A 208 -7.67 -4.11 12.63
N PRO A 209 -7.95 -3.31 13.68
CA PRO A 209 -9.03 -2.34 13.65
C PRO A 209 -8.90 -1.40 12.42
N PRO A 210 -9.99 -1.07 11.70
CA PRO A 210 -9.91 -0.23 10.51
C PRO A 210 -9.23 1.13 10.73
N GLY A 211 -9.34 1.69 11.96
CA GLY A 211 -8.67 2.93 12.34
C GLY A 211 -7.13 2.83 12.38
N ARG A 212 -6.57 1.63 12.27
CA ARG A 212 -5.14 1.33 12.33
C ARG A 212 -4.55 0.94 10.98
N VAL A 213 -5.35 0.98 9.91
CA VAL A 213 -4.94 0.61 8.54
C VAL A 213 -4.91 1.84 7.64
N LEU A 214 -3.83 2.04 6.91
CA LEU A 214 -3.61 3.18 6.02
C LEU A 214 -3.35 2.72 4.59
N ALA A 215 -4.05 3.29 3.61
CA ALA A 215 -3.86 2.87 2.23
C ALA A 215 -2.52 3.33 1.65
N ALA A 216 -1.87 2.45 0.89
CA ALA A 216 -0.53 2.65 0.37
C ALA A 216 -0.26 1.83 -0.91
N SER A 217 0.53 2.38 -1.85
CA SER A 217 0.89 1.67 -3.09
C SER A 217 2.30 1.11 -3.13
N ASP A 218 3.27 1.82 -2.55
CA ASP A 218 4.71 1.58 -2.75
C ASP A 218 5.13 1.78 -4.22
N LEU A 219 4.60 2.82 -4.89
CA LEU A 219 5.10 3.26 -6.21
C LEU A 219 6.61 3.52 -6.14
N PRO A 220 7.44 2.98 -7.06
CA PRO A 220 7.12 2.41 -8.39
C PRO A 220 6.78 0.92 -8.48
N TYR A 221 6.69 0.19 -7.37
CA TYR A 221 6.41 -1.26 -7.39
C TYR A 221 4.94 -1.58 -7.68
N SER A 222 4.01 -0.74 -7.22
CA SER A 222 2.60 -0.76 -7.60
C SER A 222 2.06 0.67 -7.72
N THR A 223 1.08 0.89 -8.58
CA THR A 223 0.48 2.23 -8.73
C THR A 223 -0.58 2.50 -7.68
N PRO A 224 -0.87 3.77 -7.37
CA PRO A 224 -2.02 4.13 -6.56
C PRO A 224 -3.34 3.57 -7.09
N VAL A 225 -3.60 3.59 -8.40
CA VAL A 225 -4.86 3.02 -8.95
C VAL A 225 -4.97 1.52 -8.63
N SER A 226 -3.92 0.74 -8.94
CA SER A 226 -3.93 -0.71 -8.71
C SER A 226 -4.00 -1.07 -7.22
N ALA A 227 -3.12 -0.47 -6.40
CA ALA A 227 -3.02 -0.80 -4.99
C ALA A 227 -4.24 -0.32 -4.18
N LEU A 228 -4.70 0.91 -4.39
CA LEU A 228 -5.86 1.44 -3.67
C LEU A 228 -7.16 0.76 -4.09
N MET A 229 -7.27 0.32 -5.34
CA MET A 229 -8.35 -0.59 -5.77
C MET A 229 -8.30 -1.90 -4.98
N ALA A 230 -7.13 -2.56 -4.91
CA ALA A 230 -6.99 -3.81 -4.15
C ALA A 230 -7.35 -3.63 -2.67
N THR A 231 -6.88 -2.54 -2.06
CA THR A 231 -7.19 -2.13 -0.69
C THR A 231 -8.69 -1.95 -0.47
N ALA A 232 -9.37 -1.16 -1.30
CA ALA A 232 -10.81 -0.90 -1.17
C ALA A 232 -11.63 -2.18 -1.34
N ARG A 233 -11.28 -3.03 -2.33
CA ARG A 233 -11.97 -4.31 -2.56
C ARG A 233 -11.80 -5.27 -1.39
N CYS A 234 -10.60 -5.40 -0.85
CA CYS A 234 -10.33 -6.28 0.29
C CYS A 234 -11.00 -5.75 1.57
N ALA A 235 -11.00 -4.44 1.81
CA ALA A 235 -11.73 -3.83 2.90
C ALA A 235 -13.24 -4.15 2.83
N TRP A 236 -13.84 -4.02 1.65
CA TRP A 236 -15.24 -4.35 1.39
C TRP A 236 -15.53 -5.83 1.63
N GLN A 237 -14.71 -6.70 1.06
CA GLN A 237 -14.82 -8.15 1.22
C GLN A 237 -14.65 -8.58 2.69
N ALA A 238 -13.77 -7.91 3.43
CA ALA A 238 -13.59 -8.16 4.86
C ALA A 238 -14.81 -7.73 5.70
N GLY A 239 -15.69 -6.88 5.17
CA GLY A 239 -16.92 -6.43 5.85
C GLY A 239 -16.84 -5.02 6.42
N LEU A 240 -15.93 -4.16 5.95
CA LEU A 240 -15.91 -2.75 6.35
C LEU A 240 -17.11 -2.01 5.73
N GLU A 241 -17.71 -1.11 6.50
CA GLU A 241 -18.72 -0.17 6.03
C GLU A 241 -18.08 0.91 5.12
N PRO A 242 -18.84 1.52 4.19
CA PRO A 242 -18.31 2.54 3.26
C PRO A 242 -17.55 3.69 3.95
N ALA A 243 -18.01 4.15 5.11
CA ALA A 243 -17.31 5.18 5.88
C ALA A 243 -15.94 4.70 6.43
N GLN A 244 -15.84 3.43 6.83
CA GLN A 244 -14.56 2.85 7.27
C GLN A 244 -13.61 2.69 6.08
N VAL A 245 -14.10 2.25 4.92
CA VAL A 245 -13.29 2.14 3.68
C VAL A 245 -12.77 3.52 3.26
N ALA A 246 -13.62 4.55 3.23
CA ALA A 246 -13.20 5.92 2.92
C ALA A 246 -12.16 6.45 3.92
N SER A 247 -12.27 6.09 5.21
CA SER A 247 -11.28 6.45 6.20
C SER A 247 -9.93 5.76 5.95
N VAL A 248 -9.92 4.46 5.62
CA VAL A 248 -8.70 3.71 5.28
C VAL A 248 -8.02 4.30 4.03
N LEU A 249 -8.79 4.65 3.00
CA LEU A 249 -8.28 5.19 1.74
C LEU A 249 -7.64 6.57 1.85
N GLY A 250 -7.90 7.33 2.92
CA GLY A 250 -7.20 8.59 3.12
C GLY A 250 -7.70 9.47 4.25
N GLY A 251 -8.92 9.24 4.75
CA GLY A 251 -9.45 9.99 5.90
C GLY A 251 -8.54 9.91 7.14
N GLN A 252 -8.13 8.70 7.50
CA GLN A 252 -7.27 8.47 8.67
C GLN A 252 -5.85 9.01 8.46
N ALA A 253 -5.25 8.72 7.31
CA ALA A 253 -3.92 9.21 6.98
C ALA A 253 -3.85 10.75 6.95
N SER A 254 -4.90 11.41 6.44
CA SER A 254 -4.98 12.88 6.42
C SER A 254 -4.94 13.48 7.83
N ARG A 255 -5.61 12.84 8.80
CA ARG A 255 -5.58 13.25 10.22
C ARG A 255 -4.19 13.06 10.84
N ILE A 256 -3.59 11.90 10.59
CA ILE A 256 -2.24 11.57 11.09
C ILE A 256 -1.21 12.59 10.59
N VAL A 257 -1.23 12.91 9.30
CA VAL A 257 -0.31 13.88 8.69
C VAL A 257 -0.53 15.30 9.25
N ALA A 258 -1.78 15.64 9.58
CA ALA A 258 -2.15 16.90 10.22
C ALA A 258 -1.80 16.97 11.73
N GLY A 259 -1.31 15.87 12.32
CA GLY A 259 -1.03 15.78 13.76
C GLY A 259 -2.28 15.69 14.63
N GLU A 260 -3.44 15.39 14.04
CA GLU A 260 -4.70 15.22 14.75
C GLU A 260 -4.78 13.86 15.46
N GLU A 261 -5.75 13.71 16.36
CA GLU A 261 -6.01 12.39 16.97
C GLU A 261 -6.63 11.42 15.94
N PRO A 262 -6.14 10.17 15.87
CA PRO A 262 -6.69 9.12 15.03
C PRO A 262 -8.18 8.87 15.30
N LEU A 263 -8.94 8.51 14.27
CA LEU A 263 -10.31 8.02 14.47
C LEU A 263 -10.28 6.60 14.99
N GLU A 264 -11.15 6.33 15.95
CA GLU A 264 -11.52 4.98 16.36
C GLU A 264 -12.68 4.50 15.47
N LEU A 265 -12.46 3.42 14.73
CA LEU A 265 -13.40 2.92 13.72
C LEU A 265 -13.95 1.54 14.08
N GLY A 266 -13.94 1.19 15.37
CA GLY A 266 -14.42 -0.09 15.86
C GLY A 266 -13.44 -1.25 15.63
N PRO A 267 -13.82 -2.48 16.03
CA PRO A 267 -12.99 -3.66 15.90
C PRO A 267 -12.87 -4.13 14.44
N PRO A 268 -11.91 -5.03 14.14
CA PRO A 268 -11.92 -5.77 12.87
C PRO A 268 -13.25 -6.53 12.70
N PRO A 269 -13.77 -6.70 11.47
CA PRO A 269 -14.98 -7.47 11.23
C PRO A 269 -14.85 -8.93 11.69
N ALA A 270 -15.96 -9.50 12.17
CA ALA A 270 -16.02 -10.87 12.68
C ALA A 270 -16.15 -11.92 11.57
N GLU A 271 -16.77 -11.60 10.42
CA GLU A 271 -16.90 -12.46 9.24
C GLU A 271 -16.66 -11.67 7.93
N GLU A 272 -16.35 -12.36 6.84
CA GLU A 272 -16.30 -11.73 5.50
C GLU A 272 -17.72 -11.41 5.01
N ALA A 273 -17.87 -10.39 4.17
CA ALA A 273 -19.17 -9.95 3.64
C ALA A 273 -19.84 -10.98 2.72
N ARG A 274 -19.05 -11.86 2.09
CA ARG A 274 -19.53 -12.92 1.19
C ARG A 274 -18.59 -14.12 1.24
N GLU A 275 -19.13 -15.33 1.23
CA GLU A 275 -18.35 -16.56 1.11
C GLU A 275 -17.66 -16.67 -0.27
N VAL A 276 -16.41 -17.13 -0.29
CA VAL A 276 -15.65 -17.36 -1.53
C VAL A 276 -15.75 -18.84 -1.91
N TRP A 277 -16.45 -19.12 -3.01
CA TRP A 277 -16.68 -20.48 -3.49
C TRP A 277 -15.49 -21.01 -4.33
N PRO A 278 -15.41 -22.33 -4.56
CA PRO A 278 -14.24 -22.96 -5.17
C PRO A 278 -13.78 -22.40 -6.52
N PHE A 279 -14.70 -21.94 -7.38
CA PHE A 279 -14.34 -21.34 -8.68
C PHE A 279 -13.58 -20.02 -8.51
N LEU A 280 -14.06 -19.14 -7.64
CA LEU A 280 -13.40 -17.89 -7.29
C LEU A 280 -12.03 -18.13 -6.63
N GLU A 281 -11.97 -19.08 -5.69
CA GLU A 281 -10.71 -19.41 -5.00
C GLU A 281 -9.69 -20.01 -5.97
N ALA A 282 -10.13 -20.88 -6.88
CA ALA A 282 -9.29 -21.46 -7.93
C ALA A 282 -8.78 -20.39 -8.89
N ALA A 283 -9.64 -19.46 -9.33
CA ALA A 283 -9.25 -18.35 -10.18
C ALA A 283 -8.21 -17.47 -9.47
N SER A 284 -8.51 -16.97 -8.27
CA SER A 284 -7.59 -16.14 -7.47
C SER A 284 -6.24 -16.81 -7.26
N THR A 285 -6.22 -18.06 -6.78
CA THR A 285 -4.97 -18.77 -6.45
C THR A 285 -4.09 -19.01 -7.68
N ASN A 286 -4.69 -19.39 -8.82
CA ASN A 286 -3.92 -19.60 -10.04
C ASN A 286 -3.43 -18.28 -10.64
N LEU A 287 -4.19 -17.18 -10.52
CA LEU A 287 -3.72 -15.86 -10.91
C LEU A 287 -2.55 -15.39 -10.04
N LEU A 288 -2.57 -15.66 -8.73
CA LEU A 288 -1.41 -15.40 -7.86
C LEU A 288 -0.17 -16.21 -8.27
N ALA A 289 -0.36 -17.47 -8.67
CA ALA A 289 0.73 -18.28 -9.21
C ALA A 289 1.27 -17.74 -10.55
N ALA A 290 0.41 -17.20 -11.41
CA ALA A 290 0.80 -16.52 -12.65
C ALA A 290 1.66 -15.27 -12.35
N LEU A 291 1.25 -14.44 -11.38
CA LEU A 291 1.96 -13.22 -11.00
C LEU A 291 3.40 -13.50 -10.55
N GLU A 292 3.63 -14.63 -9.89
CA GLU A 292 4.96 -15.06 -9.45
C GLU A 292 5.91 -15.25 -10.65
N ALA A 293 5.46 -15.98 -11.67
CA ALA A 293 6.22 -16.14 -12.91
C ALA A 293 6.44 -14.79 -13.61
N MET A 294 5.41 -13.95 -13.68
CA MET A 294 5.50 -12.63 -14.30
C MET A 294 6.47 -11.70 -13.57
N GLN A 295 6.59 -11.77 -12.24
CA GLN A 295 7.57 -10.98 -11.47
C GLN A 295 9.01 -11.34 -11.82
N ARG A 296 9.25 -12.59 -12.24
CA ARG A 296 10.55 -13.06 -12.74
C ARG A 296 10.77 -12.77 -14.23
N GLY A 297 9.83 -12.08 -14.89
CA GLY A 297 9.87 -11.83 -16.33
C GLY A 297 9.63 -13.08 -17.17
N LEU A 298 8.96 -14.09 -16.62
CA LEU A 298 8.59 -15.34 -17.29
C LEU A 298 7.14 -15.29 -17.77
N ASP A 299 6.81 -16.18 -18.71
CA ASP A 299 5.43 -16.40 -19.16
C ASP A 299 4.64 -17.13 -18.05
N PRO A 300 3.42 -16.66 -17.71
CA PRO A 300 2.57 -17.31 -16.71
C PRO A 300 1.96 -18.66 -17.13
N GLU A 301 1.98 -19.04 -18.42
CA GLU A 301 1.55 -20.32 -19.00
C GLU A 301 0.33 -21.01 -18.32
N VAL A 302 0.54 -22.15 -17.66
CA VAL A 302 -0.49 -23.07 -17.14
C VAL A 302 -1.40 -22.41 -16.09
N PRO A 303 -0.89 -21.71 -15.06
CA PRO A 303 -1.73 -20.97 -14.13
C PRO A 303 -2.79 -20.07 -14.79
N LEU A 304 -2.43 -19.32 -15.84
CA LEU A 304 -3.37 -18.44 -16.52
C LEU A 304 -4.51 -19.22 -17.21
N VAL A 305 -4.17 -20.35 -17.84
CA VAL A 305 -5.15 -21.26 -18.46
C VAL A 305 -6.11 -21.84 -17.43
N VAL A 306 -5.59 -22.28 -16.27
CA VAL A 306 -6.43 -22.83 -15.19
C VAL A 306 -7.38 -21.76 -14.63
N ALA A 307 -6.89 -20.52 -14.46
CA ALA A 307 -7.73 -19.42 -14.01
C ALA A 307 -8.88 -19.11 -14.99
N ARG A 308 -8.60 -19.11 -16.31
CA ARG A 308 -9.65 -18.96 -17.34
C ARG A 308 -10.69 -20.08 -17.28
N HIS A 309 -10.26 -21.35 -17.14
CA HIS A 309 -11.20 -22.47 -16.99
C HIS A 309 -12.05 -22.37 -15.72
N ALA A 310 -11.50 -21.84 -14.61
CA ALA A 310 -12.26 -21.63 -13.39
C ALA A 310 -13.36 -20.56 -13.54
N CYS A 311 -13.27 -19.71 -14.57
CA CYS A 311 -14.30 -18.72 -14.89
C CYS A 311 -15.40 -19.23 -15.84
N ASP A 312 -15.25 -20.43 -16.40
CA ASP A 312 -16.25 -21.06 -17.26
C ASP A 312 -17.36 -21.71 -16.42
N VAL A 313 -18.32 -20.89 -16.02
CA VAL A 313 -19.47 -21.30 -15.19
C VAL A 313 -20.80 -21.08 -15.93
N PRO A 314 -21.86 -21.82 -15.58
CA PRO A 314 -23.21 -21.54 -16.07
C PRO A 314 -23.64 -20.10 -15.78
N GLY A 315 -24.42 -19.49 -16.68
CA GLY A 315 -24.86 -18.10 -16.53
C GLY A 315 -25.81 -17.84 -15.36
N ASP A 316 -26.36 -18.89 -14.73
CA ASP A 316 -27.17 -18.84 -13.51
C ASP A 316 -26.36 -19.08 -12.23
N ASP A 317 -25.04 -19.29 -12.34
CA ASP A 317 -24.14 -19.37 -11.20
C ASP A 317 -24.08 -18.00 -10.47
N PRO A 318 -24.19 -17.96 -9.12
CA PRO A 318 -24.16 -16.71 -8.36
C PRO A 318 -22.85 -15.92 -8.48
N ASP A 319 -21.75 -16.56 -8.87
CA ASP A 319 -20.44 -15.94 -9.07
C ASP A 319 -20.19 -15.55 -10.53
N ALA A 320 -21.10 -15.88 -11.47
CA ALA A 320 -20.94 -15.57 -12.90
C ALA A 320 -20.61 -14.10 -13.19
N PRO A 321 -21.20 -13.08 -12.53
CA PRO A 321 -20.82 -11.68 -12.77
C PRO A 321 -19.37 -11.37 -12.37
N VAL A 322 -18.88 -11.93 -11.26
CA VAL A 322 -17.51 -11.72 -10.79
C VAL A 322 -16.52 -12.43 -11.71
N LEU A 323 -16.81 -13.68 -12.09
CA LEU A 323 -15.97 -14.46 -12.99
C LEU A 323 -15.93 -13.86 -14.41
N ALA A 324 -17.04 -13.30 -14.89
CA ALA A 324 -17.05 -12.52 -16.13
C ALA A 324 -16.17 -11.27 -16.04
N SER A 325 -16.17 -10.58 -14.89
CA SER A 325 -15.26 -9.46 -14.66
C SER A 325 -13.79 -9.88 -14.60
N VAL A 326 -13.49 -11.06 -14.04
CA VAL A 326 -12.13 -11.64 -14.05
C VAL A 326 -11.72 -11.91 -15.50
N LEU A 327 -12.56 -12.59 -16.28
CA LEU A 327 -12.30 -12.84 -17.71
C LEU A 327 -12.04 -11.54 -18.48
N ARG A 328 -12.80 -10.48 -18.22
CA ARG A 328 -12.58 -9.20 -18.91
C ARG A 328 -11.17 -8.62 -18.64
N LEU A 329 -10.67 -8.74 -17.42
CA LEU A 329 -9.30 -8.30 -17.09
C LEU A 329 -8.24 -9.15 -17.78
N LEU A 330 -8.48 -10.46 -17.93
CA LEU A 330 -7.58 -11.35 -18.67
C LEU A 330 -7.60 -11.09 -20.18
N ASP A 331 -8.77 -10.74 -20.73
CA ASP A 331 -8.90 -10.34 -22.13
C ASP A 331 -8.17 -9.02 -22.38
N LEU A 332 -8.29 -8.04 -21.48
CA LEU A 332 -7.49 -6.81 -21.52
C LEU A 332 -5.99 -7.08 -21.46
N TYR A 333 -5.57 -8.06 -20.66
CA TYR A 333 -4.17 -8.49 -20.64
C TYR A 333 -3.74 -9.01 -22.01
N GLU A 334 -4.49 -9.94 -22.61
CA GLU A 334 -4.19 -10.48 -23.95
C GLU A 334 -4.19 -9.39 -25.04
N GLU A 335 -5.15 -8.46 -24.99
CA GLU A 335 -5.29 -7.34 -25.94
C GLU A 335 -4.09 -6.37 -25.89
N HIS A 336 -3.50 -6.14 -24.71
CA HIS A 336 -2.59 -5.00 -24.49
C HIS A 336 -1.16 -5.32 -24.06
N HIS A 337 -0.87 -6.50 -23.48
CA HIS A 337 0.41 -6.77 -22.82
C HIS A 337 1.64 -6.59 -23.73
N GLU A 338 1.55 -6.91 -25.02
CA GLU A 338 2.65 -6.72 -25.99
C GLU A 338 3.04 -5.23 -26.19
N HIS A 339 2.10 -4.32 -25.93
CA HIS A 339 2.27 -2.87 -26.15
C HIS A 339 2.50 -2.09 -24.85
N LEU A 340 2.35 -2.75 -23.70
CA LEU A 340 2.60 -2.13 -22.40
C LEU A 340 4.12 -2.01 -22.16
N PRO A 341 4.60 -0.84 -21.71
CA PRO A 341 6.03 -0.67 -21.47
C PRO A 341 6.48 -1.50 -20.27
N ARG A 342 7.59 -2.23 -20.41
CA ARG A 342 8.28 -2.86 -19.27
C ARG A 342 9.02 -1.79 -18.47
N ARG A 343 8.77 -1.70 -17.16
CA ARG A 343 9.31 -0.64 -16.29
C ARG A 343 10.14 -1.13 -15.11
N ASN A 344 10.00 -2.40 -14.78
CA ASN A 344 10.81 -3.09 -13.79
C ASN A 344 11.08 -4.51 -14.30
N THR A 345 11.47 -5.42 -13.41
CA THR A 345 11.70 -6.82 -13.76
C THR A 345 10.43 -7.56 -14.16
N PHE A 346 9.23 -7.03 -13.90
CA PHE A 346 7.97 -7.72 -14.14
C PHE A 346 7.61 -7.76 -15.63
N THR A 347 6.89 -8.79 -16.04
CA THR A 347 6.26 -8.89 -17.36
C THR A 347 5.18 -7.82 -17.51
N PRO A 348 5.06 -7.13 -18.65
CA PRO A 348 3.99 -6.16 -18.89
C PRO A 348 2.58 -6.76 -18.68
N GLY A 349 1.65 -5.96 -18.14
CA GLY A 349 0.29 -6.40 -17.81
C GLY A 349 0.15 -7.15 -16.47
N TRP A 350 1.22 -7.17 -15.66
CA TRP A 350 1.19 -7.74 -14.30
C TRP A 350 0.06 -7.16 -13.44
N ASP A 351 -0.19 -5.85 -13.56
CA ASP A 351 -1.25 -5.13 -12.86
C ASP A 351 -2.66 -5.56 -13.26
N LEU A 352 -2.90 -5.93 -14.52
CA LEU A 352 -4.18 -6.49 -14.98
C LEU A 352 -4.43 -7.87 -14.38
N VAL A 353 -3.42 -8.74 -14.38
CA VAL A 353 -3.51 -10.08 -13.77
C VAL A 353 -3.66 -9.97 -12.24
N ALA A 354 -2.99 -8.98 -11.62
CA ALA A 354 -3.10 -8.71 -10.19
C ALA A 354 -4.50 -8.23 -9.83
N ALA A 355 -5.06 -7.31 -10.60
CA ALA A 355 -6.44 -6.87 -10.44
C ALA A 355 -7.42 -8.03 -10.58
N ALA A 356 -7.22 -8.93 -11.56
CA ALA A 356 -8.05 -10.11 -11.75
C ALA A 356 -8.02 -11.04 -10.53
N ALA A 357 -6.84 -11.26 -9.94
CA ALA A 357 -6.70 -12.05 -8.71
C ALA A 357 -7.46 -11.42 -7.52
N VAL A 358 -7.35 -10.09 -7.37
CA VAL A 358 -8.08 -9.35 -6.32
C VAL A 358 -9.59 -9.44 -6.56
N VAL A 359 -10.07 -9.21 -7.79
CA VAL A 359 -11.50 -9.30 -8.14
C VAL A 359 -12.07 -10.68 -7.81
N ALA A 360 -11.37 -11.76 -8.20
CA ALA A 360 -11.76 -13.13 -7.86
C ALA A 360 -11.85 -13.36 -6.34
N ARG A 361 -10.92 -12.80 -5.55
CA ARG A 361 -10.92 -12.96 -4.09
C ARG A 361 -11.94 -12.09 -3.36
N THR A 362 -12.52 -11.10 -4.03
CA THR A 362 -13.37 -10.06 -3.41
C THR A 362 -14.75 -9.96 -4.07
N PRO A 363 -15.52 -11.05 -4.11
CA PRO A 363 -16.83 -11.09 -4.79
C PRO A 363 -17.91 -10.22 -4.14
N ALA A 364 -17.70 -9.69 -2.92
CA ALA A 364 -18.61 -8.73 -2.28
C ALA A 364 -18.40 -7.28 -2.76
N ALA A 365 -17.24 -6.97 -3.35
CA ALA A 365 -16.91 -5.61 -3.75
C ALA A 365 -17.60 -5.23 -5.07
N PRO A 366 -18.03 -3.95 -5.22
CA PRO A 366 -18.65 -3.43 -6.43
C PRO A 366 -17.90 -3.78 -7.73
N LEU A 367 -18.64 -4.04 -8.81
CA LEU A 367 -18.11 -4.26 -10.16
C LEU A 367 -18.60 -3.16 -11.12
N PRO A 368 -17.80 -2.79 -12.13
CA PRO A 368 -18.19 -1.83 -13.17
C PRO A 368 -19.49 -2.16 -13.89
#